data_AF-A0A961H3Y5-F1
#
_entry.id   AF-A0A961H3Y5-F1
#
_cell.length_a   1.000
_cell.length_b   1.000
_cell.length_c   1.000
_cell.angle_alpha   90.00
_cell.angle_beta   90.00
_cell.angle_gamma   90.00
#
_symmetry.space_group_name_H-M   'P 1'
#
loop_
_entity.id
_entity.type
_entity.pdbx_description
1 polymer ?
#
loop_
_entity_poly.entity_id
_entity_poly.type
_entity_poly.pdbx_seq_one_letter_code
_entity_poly.pdbx_strand_id
1 'polypeptide(L)'
;MWSEHCSYKSSKIYLRQFGEKVTPKMREKLMVGMGENAGVVDIGEGWAVTFKVESHNHPSFIEPFQGAATGVGGIVRDIISMGARPVAVMDQLRFGRIDHPDTARVVHGVVGGISFYGNCLGLPNIGGETYFDSCYQDNPLVNALAVGVLRHEDLHLANARGVGNRVVLFGARTGGDGIGGASILASDSFSEGGPTKRPAVQVGDPFAEKVLIECCLELFAGELVEGIQDLGAAGISCATSELASNGDGGMFIELDRVLLRDPTLTAEEILMSESQERMMAIVHPDKLDAFLAVTAKWDVETSVLGEVTDTGRLIIDWRGEEIVNVEPRTVAIDGPVYERPVAYPAWLDALQTDSASALPRSSEPAELREQFLQLHGSPNLASKTWITDQYDRYVGGNTALSFPDDGGMIRVDES
;
A
#
# COMPACT_ATOMS: atom_id res chain seq x y z
N MET A 1 -5.58 8.65 -12.69
CA MET A 1 -4.36 8.10 -13.32
C MET A 1 -3.21 9.09 -13.47
N TRP A 2 -3.39 10.34 -13.94
CA TRP A 2 -2.27 11.30 -14.06
C TRP A 2 -2.05 12.26 -12.86
N SER A 3 -2.58 11.93 -11.68
CA SER A 3 -2.24 12.63 -10.43
C SER A 3 -0.78 12.36 -10.04
N GLU A 4 -0.19 13.18 -9.17
CA GLU A 4 1.17 12.91 -8.68
C GLU A 4 1.24 11.54 -7.98
N HIS A 5 0.22 11.21 -7.19
CA HIS A 5 0.09 9.95 -6.47
C HIS A 5 0.20 8.70 -7.37
N CYS A 6 -0.52 8.67 -8.51
CA CYS A 6 -0.50 7.52 -9.41
C CYS A 6 0.66 7.57 -10.42
N SER A 7 0.99 8.75 -10.97
CA SER A 7 1.91 8.86 -12.12
C SER A 7 3.36 9.14 -11.75
N TYR A 8 3.61 9.61 -10.52
CA TYR A 8 4.94 10.04 -10.06
C TYR A 8 5.56 11.11 -10.97
N LYS A 9 4.75 11.90 -11.66
CA LYS A 9 5.19 12.80 -12.75
C LYS A 9 6.31 13.77 -12.37
N SER A 10 6.43 14.16 -11.10
CA SER A 10 7.51 15.05 -10.64
C SER A 10 8.71 14.30 -10.07
N SER A 11 8.53 13.06 -9.59
CA SER A 11 9.59 12.27 -8.93
C SER A 11 10.21 11.21 -9.85
N LYS A 12 9.52 10.77 -10.91
CA LYS A 12 9.93 9.70 -11.84
C LYS A 12 11.33 9.94 -12.43
N ILE A 13 11.68 11.19 -12.74
CA ILE A 13 13.02 11.53 -13.27
C ILE A 13 14.14 11.24 -12.27
N TYR A 14 13.88 11.41 -10.98
CA TYR A 14 14.86 11.18 -9.92
C TYR A 14 14.87 9.71 -9.53
N LEU A 15 13.72 9.04 -9.47
CA LEU A 15 13.61 7.65 -9.02
C LEU A 15 14.15 6.64 -10.03
N ARG A 16 14.19 6.97 -11.33
CA ARG A 16 14.82 6.11 -12.38
C ARG A 16 16.26 5.72 -12.04
N GLN A 17 16.97 6.56 -11.29
CA GLN A 17 18.33 6.27 -10.85
C GLN A 17 18.44 4.95 -10.06
N PHE A 18 17.39 4.52 -9.36
CA PHE A 18 17.43 3.27 -8.60
C PHE A 18 17.52 2.06 -9.52
N GLY A 19 16.85 2.09 -10.68
CA GLY A 19 17.00 1.09 -11.73
C GLY A 19 18.36 1.17 -12.45
N GLU A 20 18.85 2.38 -12.70
CA GLU A 20 20.13 2.62 -13.36
C GLU A 20 21.35 2.22 -12.50
N LYS A 21 21.21 2.33 -11.18
CA LYS A 21 22.27 2.01 -10.20
C LYS A 21 22.26 0.56 -9.73
N VAL A 22 21.36 -0.30 -10.24
CA VAL A 22 21.35 -1.73 -9.90
C VAL A 22 22.64 -2.39 -10.39
N THR A 23 23.48 -2.82 -9.45
CA THR A 23 24.76 -3.48 -9.74
C THR A 23 24.58 -4.97 -10.06
N PRO A 24 25.54 -5.63 -10.76
CA PRO A 24 25.52 -7.07 -10.98
C PRO A 24 25.37 -7.87 -9.66
N LYS A 25 26.06 -7.44 -8.60
CA LYS A 25 25.97 -8.06 -7.27
C LYS A 25 24.56 -7.96 -6.68
N MET A 26 23.85 -6.84 -6.88
CA MET A 26 22.45 -6.73 -6.44
C MET A 26 21.53 -7.68 -7.21
N ARG A 27 21.78 -7.87 -8.52
CA ARG A 27 20.99 -8.78 -9.37
C ARG A 27 21.15 -10.25 -9.00
N GLU A 28 22.18 -10.63 -8.25
CA GLU A 28 22.34 -11.99 -7.74
C GLU A 28 21.21 -12.40 -6.80
N LYS A 29 20.62 -11.43 -6.08
CA LYS A 29 19.56 -11.66 -5.09
C LYS A 29 18.24 -10.97 -5.41
N LEU A 30 18.25 -9.94 -6.26
CA LEU A 30 17.03 -9.25 -6.67
C LEU A 30 16.27 -10.10 -7.71
N MET A 31 15.15 -10.69 -7.31
CA MET A 31 14.26 -11.47 -8.18
C MET A 31 13.27 -10.56 -8.92
N VAL A 32 12.68 -9.60 -8.21
CA VAL A 32 11.75 -8.61 -8.75
C VAL A 32 12.16 -7.21 -8.27
N GLY A 33 12.33 -6.31 -9.23
CA GLY A 33 12.74 -4.92 -8.99
C GLY A 33 11.61 -3.92 -9.27
N MET A 34 11.99 -2.71 -9.70
CA MET A 34 11.03 -1.67 -10.04
C MET A 34 10.10 -2.10 -11.19
N GLY A 35 8.80 -1.87 -11.03
CA GLY A 35 7.78 -2.08 -12.08
C GLY A 35 6.62 -2.98 -11.67
N GLU A 36 6.78 -3.74 -10.60
CA GLU A 36 5.75 -4.60 -10.01
C GLU A 36 5.25 -4.02 -8.68
N ASN A 37 4.19 -4.61 -8.11
CA ASN A 37 3.58 -4.12 -6.88
C ASN A 37 4.55 -4.14 -5.69
N ALA A 38 5.41 -5.16 -5.57
CA ALA A 38 6.39 -5.26 -4.50
C ALA A 38 7.75 -5.79 -4.98
N GLY A 39 8.80 -5.45 -4.23
CA GLY A 39 10.16 -5.95 -4.49
C GLY A 39 10.36 -7.34 -3.90
N VAL A 40 11.05 -8.21 -4.62
CA VAL A 40 11.30 -9.61 -4.19
C VAL A 40 12.78 -9.91 -4.20
N VAL A 41 13.27 -10.48 -3.11
CA VAL A 41 14.67 -10.87 -2.93
C VAL A 41 14.79 -12.34 -2.55
N ASP A 42 15.76 -13.03 -3.15
CA ASP A 42 16.17 -14.38 -2.78
C ASP A 42 16.91 -14.36 -1.43
N ILE A 43 16.47 -15.19 -0.49
CA ILE A 43 17.09 -15.35 0.82
C ILE A 43 17.82 -16.69 0.99
N GLY A 44 17.88 -17.51 -0.06
CA GLY A 44 18.51 -18.82 -0.08
C GLY A 44 17.52 -19.97 0.10
N GLU A 45 17.99 -21.20 -0.09
CA GLU A 45 17.22 -22.44 0.18
C GLU A 45 15.88 -22.56 -0.58
N GLY A 46 15.77 -21.86 -1.72
CA GLY A 46 14.54 -21.80 -2.53
C GLY A 46 13.47 -20.88 -1.95
N TRP A 47 13.80 -20.08 -0.95
CA TRP A 47 12.91 -19.09 -0.34
C TRP A 47 13.20 -17.69 -0.86
N ALA A 48 12.13 -16.90 -0.95
CA ALA A 48 12.17 -15.48 -1.25
C ALA A 48 11.39 -14.68 -0.21
N VAL A 49 11.75 -13.41 -0.10
CA VAL A 49 11.02 -12.42 0.70
C VAL A 49 10.54 -11.32 -0.24
N THR A 50 9.26 -11.02 -0.15
CA THR A 50 8.68 -9.82 -0.76
C THR A 50 8.43 -8.77 0.30
N PHE A 51 8.64 -7.50 -0.05
CA PHE A 51 8.38 -6.39 0.86
C PHE A 51 8.03 -5.13 0.07
N LYS A 52 7.20 -4.30 0.68
CA LYS A 52 6.84 -2.98 0.16
C LYS A 52 6.55 -2.06 1.34
N VAL A 53 6.77 -0.77 1.13
CA VAL A 53 6.34 0.29 2.04
C VAL A 53 5.42 1.24 1.28
N GLU A 54 4.31 1.61 1.89
CA GLU A 54 3.37 2.60 1.38
C GLU A 54 3.08 3.68 2.43
N SER A 55 2.59 4.82 1.98
CA SER A 55 2.20 5.94 2.85
C SER A 55 0.71 6.22 2.73
N HIS A 56 0.05 6.48 3.87
CA HIS A 56 -1.36 6.86 3.93
C HIS A 56 -1.57 8.16 4.71
N ASN A 57 -0.69 9.13 4.46
CA ASN A 57 -0.54 10.39 5.20
C ASN A 57 -1.82 11.23 5.26
N HIS A 58 -2.34 11.63 4.10
CA HIS A 58 -3.48 12.56 4.02
C HIS A 58 -4.76 11.97 4.64
N PRO A 59 -5.17 10.73 4.33
CA PRO A 59 -6.31 10.11 4.99
C PRO A 59 -6.10 9.98 6.51
N SER A 60 -4.89 9.62 6.95
CA SER A 60 -4.55 9.49 8.38
C SER A 60 -4.54 10.80 9.16
N PHE A 61 -4.49 11.96 8.48
CA PHE A 61 -4.69 13.24 9.16
C PHE A 61 -6.18 13.54 9.36
N ILE A 62 -6.99 13.27 8.33
CA ILE A 62 -8.43 13.56 8.30
C ILE A 62 -9.21 12.61 9.19
N GLU A 63 -9.02 11.30 9.01
CA GLU A 63 -9.62 10.23 9.81
C GLU A 63 -8.49 9.26 10.21
N PRO A 64 -7.87 9.49 11.39
CA PRO A 64 -6.62 8.81 11.71
C PRO A 64 -6.72 7.30 11.91
N PHE A 65 -7.86 6.81 12.41
CA PHE A 65 -8.03 5.37 12.63
C PHE A 65 -8.16 4.62 11.32
N GLN A 66 -9.11 5.05 10.49
CA GLN A 66 -9.39 4.43 9.22
C GLN A 66 -8.25 4.63 8.24
N GLY A 67 -7.67 5.83 8.15
CA GLY A 67 -6.53 6.07 7.28
C GLY A 67 -5.34 5.13 7.59
N ALA A 68 -5.02 4.94 8.86
CA ALA A 68 -3.93 4.04 9.21
C ALA A 68 -4.31 2.57 8.97
N ALA A 69 -5.55 2.18 9.29
CA ALA A 69 -6.06 0.83 9.07
C ALA A 69 -6.05 0.43 7.58
N THR A 70 -6.57 1.28 6.70
CA THR A 70 -6.56 1.03 5.25
C THR A 70 -5.17 1.09 4.65
N GLY A 71 -4.25 1.86 5.25
CA GLY A 71 -2.83 1.82 4.91
C GLY A 71 -2.20 0.44 5.16
N VAL A 72 -2.56 -0.22 6.27
CA VAL A 72 -2.11 -1.60 6.55
C VAL A 72 -2.74 -2.62 5.60
N GLY A 73 -4.05 -2.52 5.33
CA GLY A 73 -4.72 -3.44 4.39
C GLY A 73 -4.19 -3.30 2.96
N GLY A 74 -3.99 -2.07 2.48
CA GLY A 74 -3.39 -1.81 1.16
C GLY A 74 -2.05 -2.50 0.98
N ILE A 75 -1.12 -2.27 1.92
CA ILE A 75 0.23 -2.84 1.83
C ILE A 75 0.24 -4.37 1.93
N VAL A 76 -0.73 -4.96 2.63
CA VAL A 76 -0.89 -6.42 2.72
C VAL A 76 -1.37 -6.99 1.38
N ARG A 77 -2.33 -6.33 0.71
CA ARG A 77 -2.80 -6.75 -0.62
C ARG A 77 -1.71 -6.72 -1.68
N ASP A 78 -0.83 -5.74 -1.63
CA ASP A 78 0.36 -5.70 -2.49
C ASP A 78 1.23 -6.95 -2.35
N ILE A 79 1.49 -7.38 -1.11
CA ILE A 79 2.29 -8.57 -0.83
C ILE A 79 1.62 -9.83 -1.37
N ILE A 80 0.31 -9.97 -1.18
CA ILE A 80 -0.46 -11.14 -1.62
C ILE A 80 -0.51 -11.21 -3.15
N SER A 81 -0.57 -10.07 -3.83
CA SER A 81 -0.60 -10.01 -5.30
C SER A 81 0.63 -10.68 -5.95
N MET A 82 1.75 -10.75 -5.21
CA MET A 82 2.98 -11.42 -5.66
C MET A 82 2.98 -12.95 -5.44
N GLY A 83 1.89 -13.53 -4.93
CA GLY A 83 1.80 -14.95 -4.54
C GLY A 83 2.34 -15.24 -3.14
N ALA A 84 2.75 -14.22 -2.39
CA ALA A 84 3.38 -14.41 -1.09
C ALA A 84 2.40 -14.36 0.07
N ARG A 85 2.65 -15.17 1.10
CA ARG A 85 1.92 -15.08 2.36
C ARG A 85 2.50 -13.91 3.19
N PRO A 86 1.70 -12.90 3.57
CA PRO A 86 2.13 -11.89 4.52
C PRO A 86 2.44 -12.53 5.87
N VAL A 87 3.57 -12.17 6.47
CA VAL A 87 4.05 -12.73 7.74
C VAL A 87 4.35 -11.69 8.80
N ALA A 88 4.48 -10.42 8.44
CA ALA A 88 4.71 -9.34 9.39
C ALA A 88 4.39 -7.97 8.79
N VAL A 89 4.16 -7.01 9.67
CA VAL A 89 4.03 -5.59 9.34
C VAL A 89 5.00 -4.74 10.17
N MET A 90 5.26 -3.51 9.71
CA MET A 90 6.01 -2.49 10.43
C MET A 90 5.44 -1.11 10.13
N ASP A 91 5.68 -0.14 11.00
CA ASP A 91 5.19 1.24 10.82
C ASP A 91 6.29 2.30 10.95
N GLN A 92 6.24 3.33 10.11
CA GLN A 92 7.10 4.51 10.22
C GLN A 92 6.21 5.74 10.40
N LEU A 93 6.21 6.28 11.61
CA LEU A 93 5.29 7.28 12.08
C LEU A 93 6.04 8.60 12.35
N ARG A 94 5.48 9.70 11.85
CA ARG A 94 5.89 11.07 12.17
C ARG A 94 4.67 11.87 12.57
N PHE A 95 4.71 12.47 13.75
CA PHE A 95 3.60 13.25 14.31
C PHE A 95 4.04 14.66 14.66
N GLY A 96 3.05 15.54 14.84
CA GLY A 96 3.22 16.89 15.39
C GLY A 96 3.90 16.89 16.76
N ARG A 97 4.03 18.07 17.38
CA ARG A 97 4.59 18.13 18.74
C ARG A 97 3.71 17.34 19.71
N ILE A 98 4.32 16.59 20.62
CA ILE A 98 3.57 15.73 21.56
C ILE A 98 2.59 16.51 22.45
N ASP A 99 2.91 17.77 22.74
CA ASP A 99 2.15 18.67 23.61
C ASP A 99 1.07 19.47 22.86
N HIS A 100 1.00 19.34 21.53
CA HIS A 100 0.00 20.02 20.74
C HIS A 100 -1.39 19.37 20.96
N PRO A 101 -2.46 20.17 21.14
CA PRO A 101 -3.80 19.64 21.47
C PRO A 101 -4.33 18.58 20.50
N ASP A 102 -4.00 18.69 19.22
CA ASP A 102 -4.49 17.79 18.18
C ASP A 102 -3.63 16.52 18.00
N THR A 103 -2.38 16.52 18.47
CA THR A 103 -1.47 15.39 18.27
C THR A 103 -2.00 14.11 18.94
N ALA A 104 -2.68 14.22 20.08
CA ALA A 104 -3.31 13.09 20.74
C ALA A 104 -4.38 12.40 19.86
N ARG A 105 -5.20 13.17 19.12
CA ARG A 105 -6.20 12.60 18.20
C ARG A 105 -5.52 11.77 17.11
N VAL A 106 -4.48 12.33 16.48
CA VAL A 106 -3.77 11.69 15.37
C VAL A 106 -3.01 10.45 15.85
N VAL A 107 -2.21 10.56 16.92
CA VAL A 107 -1.42 9.45 17.45
C VAL A 107 -2.32 8.28 17.88
N HIS A 108 -3.36 8.55 18.67
CA HIS A 108 -4.24 7.49 19.18
C HIS A 108 -5.05 6.83 18.07
N GLY A 109 -5.55 7.61 17.11
CA GLY A 109 -6.28 7.04 15.98
C GLY A 109 -5.37 6.21 15.08
N VAL A 110 -4.20 6.73 14.68
CA VAL A 110 -3.25 5.99 13.82
C VAL A 110 -2.81 4.68 14.46
N VAL A 111 -2.33 4.72 15.71
CA VAL A 111 -1.89 3.52 16.42
C VAL A 111 -3.06 2.55 16.62
N GLY A 112 -4.26 3.04 16.92
CA GLY A 112 -5.46 2.23 17.03
C GLY A 112 -5.84 1.55 15.70
N GLY A 113 -5.70 2.24 14.57
CA GLY A 113 -5.98 1.70 13.24
C GLY A 113 -4.98 0.62 12.82
N ILE A 114 -3.68 0.85 13.04
CA ILE A 114 -2.61 -0.13 12.79
C ILE A 114 -2.82 -1.38 13.65
N SER A 115 -3.05 -1.17 14.95
CA SER A 115 -3.35 -2.23 15.91
C SER A 115 -4.55 -3.06 15.47
N PHE A 116 -5.68 -2.40 15.17
CA PHE A 116 -6.91 -3.06 14.75
C PHE A 116 -6.67 -3.94 13.53
N TYR A 117 -6.12 -3.38 12.46
CA TYR A 117 -6.00 -4.11 11.19
C TYR A 117 -4.96 -5.25 11.28
N GLY A 118 -3.76 -4.95 11.77
CA GLY A 118 -2.68 -5.94 11.90
C GLY A 118 -3.05 -7.10 12.82
N ASN A 119 -3.66 -6.81 13.98
CA ASN A 119 -4.08 -7.83 14.93
C ASN A 119 -5.21 -8.71 14.37
N CYS A 120 -6.19 -8.12 13.69
CA CYS A 120 -7.30 -8.87 13.08
C CYS A 120 -6.83 -9.78 11.94
N LEU A 121 -5.86 -9.35 11.13
CA LEU A 121 -5.23 -10.19 10.11
C LEU A 121 -4.38 -11.33 10.70
N GLY A 122 -3.99 -11.19 11.97
CA GLY A 122 -3.02 -12.06 12.61
C GLY A 122 -1.62 -11.88 12.03
N LEU A 123 -1.19 -10.63 11.84
CA LEU A 123 0.16 -10.28 11.43
C LEU A 123 0.89 -9.59 12.60
N PRO A 124 2.03 -10.12 13.06
CA PRO A 124 2.80 -9.45 14.09
C PRO A 124 3.40 -8.16 13.54
N ASN A 125 3.32 -7.09 14.33
CA ASN A 125 4.13 -5.90 14.09
C ASN A 125 5.52 -6.13 14.70
N ILE A 126 6.54 -6.21 13.84
CA ILE A 126 7.91 -6.60 14.25
C ILE A 126 8.85 -5.41 14.40
N GLY A 127 8.37 -4.19 14.22
CA GLY A 127 9.17 -3.00 14.47
C GLY A 127 8.61 -1.76 13.79
N GLY A 128 9.26 -0.65 14.06
CA GLY A 128 8.82 0.62 13.52
C GLY A 128 9.65 1.77 14.06
N GLU A 129 9.26 2.97 13.68
CA GLU A 129 9.92 4.20 14.09
C GLU A 129 8.86 5.26 14.38
N THR A 130 8.97 5.97 15.51
CA THR A 130 8.08 7.10 15.82
C THR A 130 8.90 8.33 16.18
N TYR A 131 8.58 9.44 15.53
CA TYR A 131 9.22 10.74 15.81
C TYR A 131 8.17 11.85 15.89
N PHE A 132 8.40 12.81 16.77
CA PHE A 132 7.56 13.98 17.01
C PHE A 132 8.32 15.25 16.64
N ASP A 133 7.73 16.07 15.78
CA ASP A 133 8.22 17.41 15.43
C ASP A 133 7.06 18.31 14.99
N SER A 134 7.15 19.61 15.27
CA SER A 134 6.19 20.60 14.78
C SER A 134 6.02 20.63 13.26
N CYS A 135 7.03 20.25 12.47
CA CYS A 135 6.93 20.25 11.01
C CYS A 135 5.90 19.23 10.47
N TYR A 136 5.47 18.27 11.29
CA TYR A 136 4.46 17.27 10.95
C TYR A 136 3.07 17.58 11.54
N GLN A 137 2.85 18.79 12.08
CA GLN A 137 1.62 19.11 12.81
C GLN A 137 0.35 18.98 11.95
N ASP A 138 0.43 19.41 10.70
CA ASP A 138 -0.70 19.42 9.75
C ASP A 138 -0.58 18.32 8.68
N ASN A 139 0.54 17.60 8.65
CA ASN A 139 0.79 16.52 7.69
C ASN A 139 1.66 15.43 8.35
N PRO A 140 1.05 14.54 9.14
CA PRO A 140 1.75 13.41 9.71
C PRO A 140 2.24 12.48 8.60
N LEU A 141 3.34 11.77 8.84
CA LEU A 141 3.76 10.67 7.98
C LEU A 141 3.32 9.38 8.62
N VAL A 142 2.51 8.60 7.89
CA VAL A 142 1.99 7.31 8.31
C VAL A 142 2.31 6.33 7.21
N ASN A 143 3.45 5.65 7.37
CA ASN A 143 3.85 4.61 6.44
C ASN A 143 3.63 3.23 7.07
N ALA A 144 3.12 2.32 6.26
CA ALA A 144 2.99 0.90 6.59
C ALA A 144 3.92 0.10 5.67
N LEU A 145 4.62 -0.87 6.26
CA LEU A 145 5.42 -1.85 5.55
C LEU A 145 4.83 -3.23 5.83
N ALA A 146 4.78 -4.07 4.81
CA ALA A 146 4.47 -5.49 4.95
C ALA A 146 5.60 -6.33 4.39
N VAL A 147 5.78 -7.51 5.00
CA VAL A 147 6.74 -8.54 4.59
C VAL A 147 5.96 -9.81 4.30
N GLY A 148 6.25 -10.42 3.16
CA GLY A 148 5.73 -11.73 2.80
C GLY A 148 6.84 -12.73 2.46
N VAL A 149 6.52 -14.01 2.60
CA VAL A 149 7.42 -15.12 2.26
C VAL A 149 6.75 -16.02 1.22
N LEU A 150 7.58 -16.58 0.35
CA LEU A 150 7.16 -17.51 -0.70
C LEU A 150 8.33 -18.38 -1.15
N ARG A 151 8.01 -19.51 -1.76
CA ARG A 151 9.00 -20.29 -2.52
C ARG A 151 9.27 -19.61 -3.86
N HIS A 152 10.44 -19.86 -4.45
CA HIS A 152 10.80 -19.29 -5.75
C HIS A 152 9.79 -19.66 -6.83
N GLU A 153 9.28 -20.89 -6.80
CA GLU A 153 8.28 -21.40 -7.73
C GLU A 153 6.88 -20.76 -7.61
N ASP A 154 6.55 -20.18 -6.45
CA ASP A 154 5.25 -19.56 -6.17
C ASP A 154 5.21 -18.06 -6.51
N LEU A 155 6.29 -17.53 -7.10
CA LEU A 155 6.35 -16.12 -7.46
C LEU A 155 5.45 -15.82 -8.66
N HIS A 156 4.45 -14.98 -8.44
CA HIS A 156 3.53 -14.49 -9.48
C HIS A 156 3.74 -13.01 -9.74
N LEU A 157 3.63 -12.61 -11.02
CA LEU A 157 3.69 -11.23 -11.46
C LEU A 157 2.34 -10.83 -12.06
N ALA A 158 1.91 -9.58 -11.85
CA ALA A 158 0.64 -9.11 -12.36
C ALA A 158 0.73 -8.80 -13.87
N ASN A 159 0.18 -9.68 -14.72
CA ASN A 159 -0.01 -9.37 -16.13
C ASN A 159 -1.29 -10.01 -16.69
N ALA A 160 -1.97 -9.31 -17.60
CA ALA A 160 -3.15 -9.82 -18.30
C ALA A 160 -2.76 -10.40 -19.66
N ARG A 161 -2.05 -11.52 -19.64
CA ARG A 161 -1.76 -12.30 -20.85
C ARG A 161 -2.82 -13.36 -21.09
N GLY A 162 -2.96 -13.76 -22.35
CA GLY A 162 -3.93 -14.75 -22.81
C GLY A 162 -5.23 -14.09 -23.28
N VAL A 163 -5.33 -13.80 -24.57
CA VAL A 163 -6.59 -13.37 -25.22
C VAL A 163 -7.72 -14.34 -24.89
N GLY A 164 -8.86 -13.80 -24.46
CA GLY A 164 -10.03 -14.56 -24.03
C GLY A 164 -10.01 -14.96 -22.55
N ASN A 165 -8.91 -14.72 -21.82
CA ASN A 165 -8.91 -14.89 -20.37
C ASN A 165 -9.92 -13.96 -19.71
N ARG A 166 -10.59 -14.46 -18.67
CA ARG A 166 -11.62 -13.75 -17.95
C ARG A 166 -11.01 -12.77 -16.97
N VAL A 167 -11.59 -11.56 -16.92
CA VAL A 167 -11.27 -10.54 -15.92
C VAL A 167 -12.32 -10.63 -14.82
N VAL A 168 -11.89 -11.03 -13.62
CA VAL A 168 -12.78 -11.32 -12.50
C VAL A 168 -12.47 -10.39 -11.34
N LEU A 169 -13.47 -9.59 -10.94
CA LEU A 169 -13.41 -8.80 -9.71
C LEU A 169 -13.91 -9.67 -8.55
N PHE A 170 -13.19 -9.69 -7.44
CA PHE A 170 -13.58 -10.46 -6.26
C PHE A 170 -13.20 -9.75 -4.95
N GLY A 171 -13.91 -10.11 -3.87
CA GLY A 171 -13.81 -9.42 -2.58
C GLY A 171 -15.06 -8.58 -2.29
N ALA A 172 -14.87 -7.44 -1.62
CA ALA A 172 -15.98 -6.60 -1.18
C ALA A 172 -16.73 -5.91 -2.34
N ARG A 173 -17.99 -5.54 -2.10
CA ARG A 173 -18.81 -4.78 -3.05
C ARG A 173 -18.35 -3.33 -3.15
N THR A 174 -18.46 -2.76 -4.35
CA THR A 174 -18.08 -1.38 -4.66
C THR A 174 -19.09 -0.38 -4.07
N GLY A 175 -18.63 0.53 -3.21
CA GLY A 175 -19.39 1.65 -2.66
C GLY A 175 -18.85 3.01 -3.12
N GLY A 176 -19.44 4.10 -2.62
CA GLY A 176 -19.01 5.49 -2.88
C GLY A 176 -17.74 5.92 -2.10
N ASP A 177 -16.85 4.98 -1.82
CA ASP A 177 -15.73 5.13 -0.88
C ASP A 177 -14.52 5.78 -1.55
N GLY A 178 -13.90 6.78 -0.90
CA GLY A 178 -12.62 7.35 -1.32
C GLY A 178 -12.57 7.98 -2.72
N ILE A 179 -13.71 8.28 -3.35
CA ILE A 179 -13.75 8.78 -4.73
C ILE A 179 -12.96 10.10 -4.85
N GLY A 180 -11.90 10.08 -5.65
CA GLY A 180 -11.00 11.21 -5.85
C GLY A 180 -9.90 11.37 -4.80
N GLY A 181 -9.72 10.38 -3.92
CA GLY A 181 -8.65 10.32 -2.91
C GLY A 181 -7.27 10.51 -3.52
N ALA A 182 -6.96 9.73 -4.55
CA ALA A 182 -5.69 9.77 -5.27
C ALA A 182 -5.41 11.04 -6.12
N SER A 183 -6.36 11.99 -6.23
CA SER A 183 -6.20 13.17 -7.08
C SER A 183 -6.44 14.47 -6.33
N ILE A 184 -7.70 14.77 -6.01
CA ILE A 184 -8.14 16.04 -5.44
C ILE A 184 -7.69 16.13 -3.98
N LEU A 185 -7.85 15.06 -3.20
CA LEU A 185 -7.52 15.07 -1.78
C LEU A 185 -6.02 14.94 -1.52
N ALA A 186 -5.36 13.98 -2.16
CA ALA A 186 -3.92 13.73 -1.96
C ALA A 186 -3.01 14.88 -2.39
N SER A 187 -3.51 15.82 -3.22
CA SER A 187 -2.72 16.94 -3.74
C SER A 187 -3.09 18.29 -3.12
N ASP A 188 -4.11 18.37 -2.27
CA ASP A 188 -4.56 19.64 -1.68
C ASP A 188 -3.80 19.95 -0.38
N SER A 189 -3.37 21.20 -0.24
CA SER A 189 -2.77 21.70 1.00
C SER A 189 -3.87 22.10 1.98
N PHE A 190 -3.76 21.73 3.25
CA PHE A 190 -4.71 22.11 4.32
C PHE A 190 -4.69 23.63 4.55
N SER A 191 -5.34 24.39 3.67
CA SER A 191 -5.57 25.82 3.81
C SER A 191 -6.98 26.06 4.35
N GLU A 192 -7.09 26.91 5.39
CA GLU A 192 -8.36 27.26 6.01
C GLU A 192 -9.26 28.00 5.01
N GLY A 193 -10.28 27.33 4.46
CA GLY A 193 -11.37 28.02 3.73
C GLY A 193 -12.04 27.29 2.56
N GLY A 194 -11.54 26.13 2.14
CA GLY A 194 -12.18 25.34 1.08
C GLY A 194 -13.40 24.54 1.59
N PRO A 195 -14.44 24.30 0.77
CA PRO A 195 -15.48 23.34 1.13
C PRO A 195 -14.83 21.96 1.25
N THR A 196 -14.74 21.43 2.48
CA THR A 196 -14.37 20.03 2.71
C THR A 196 -15.42 19.13 2.06
N LYS A 197 -15.18 18.77 0.79
CA LYS A 197 -15.73 17.52 0.27
C LYS A 197 -15.07 16.44 1.11
N ARG A 198 -15.80 15.92 2.10
CA ARG A 198 -15.42 14.69 2.78
C ARG A 198 -15.99 13.57 1.91
N PRO A 199 -15.26 13.01 0.92
CA PRO A 199 -15.71 11.75 0.35
C PRO A 199 -15.89 10.74 1.47
N ALA A 200 -16.72 9.73 1.24
CA ALA A 200 -16.97 8.70 2.24
C ALA A 200 -15.61 8.14 2.68
N VAL A 201 -15.34 8.26 3.99
CA VAL A 201 -14.12 7.74 4.62
C VAL A 201 -14.04 6.27 4.27
N GLN A 202 -12.91 5.84 3.72
CA GLN A 202 -12.64 4.44 3.46
C GLN A 202 -12.63 3.72 4.81
N VAL A 203 -13.46 2.70 4.98
CA VAL A 203 -13.46 1.86 6.18
C VAL A 203 -12.98 0.49 5.75
N GLY A 204 -11.90 0.01 6.37
CA GLY A 204 -11.37 -1.31 6.07
C GLY A 204 -12.04 -2.41 6.92
N ASP A 205 -12.22 -3.58 6.33
CA ASP A 205 -12.68 -4.81 7.00
C ASP A 205 -11.56 -5.86 7.03
N PRO A 206 -10.72 -5.90 8.08
CA PRO A 206 -9.63 -6.85 8.16
C PRO A 206 -10.09 -8.30 8.27
N PHE A 207 -11.34 -8.56 8.65
CA PHE A 207 -11.86 -9.94 8.70
C PHE A 207 -12.16 -10.44 7.30
N ALA A 208 -12.80 -9.61 6.47
CA ALA A 208 -12.98 -9.89 5.05
C ALA A 208 -11.63 -10.02 4.34
N GLU A 209 -10.67 -9.14 4.65
CA GLU A 209 -9.34 -9.23 4.07
C GLU A 209 -8.64 -10.53 4.46
N LYS A 210 -8.71 -10.97 5.72
CA LYS A 210 -8.12 -12.26 6.14
C LYS A 210 -8.63 -13.44 5.30
N VAL A 211 -9.93 -13.47 5.03
CA VAL A 211 -10.56 -14.49 4.18
C VAL A 211 -10.07 -14.36 2.74
N LEU A 212 -9.95 -13.13 2.24
CA LEU A 212 -9.40 -12.83 0.91
C LEU A 212 -7.94 -13.31 0.76
N ILE A 213 -7.10 -13.18 1.81
CA ILE A 213 -5.72 -13.70 1.83
C ILE A 213 -5.72 -15.21 1.55
N GLU A 214 -6.48 -15.97 2.33
CA GLU A 214 -6.49 -17.44 2.21
C GLU A 214 -7.10 -17.88 0.87
N CYS A 215 -8.11 -17.18 0.38
CA CYS A 215 -8.67 -17.38 -0.95
C CYS A 215 -7.61 -17.18 -2.05
N CYS A 216 -6.89 -16.06 -2.05
CA CYS A 216 -5.82 -15.79 -3.02
C CYS A 216 -4.73 -16.87 -2.98
N LEU A 217 -4.28 -17.26 -1.79
CA LEU A 217 -3.24 -18.28 -1.65
C LEU A 217 -3.69 -19.66 -2.14
N GLU A 218 -4.95 -20.04 -1.94
CA GLU A 218 -5.51 -21.28 -2.50
C GLU A 218 -5.66 -21.20 -4.03
N LEU A 219 -6.04 -20.03 -4.57
CA LEU A 219 -6.10 -19.80 -6.01
C LEU A 219 -4.72 -19.94 -6.67
N PHE A 220 -3.67 -19.39 -6.05
CA PHE A 220 -2.29 -19.54 -6.53
C PHE A 220 -1.80 -20.99 -6.42
N ALA A 221 -2.00 -21.64 -5.27
CA ALA A 221 -1.60 -23.03 -5.06
C ALA A 221 -2.30 -24.01 -6.01
N GLY A 222 -3.54 -23.71 -6.42
CA GLY A 222 -4.28 -24.46 -7.42
C GLY A 222 -3.94 -24.09 -8.87
N GLU A 223 -3.01 -23.17 -9.09
CA GLU A 223 -2.67 -22.58 -10.39
C GLU A 223 -3.90 -22.07 -11.15
N LEU A 224 -4.88 -21.49 -10.45
CA LEU A 224 -6.20 -21.12 -11.00
C LEU A 224 -6.22 -19.74 -11.64
N VAL A 225 -5.16 -18.95 -11.46
CA VAL A 225 -5.04 -17.56 -11.92
C VAL A 225 -3.74 -17.38 -12.68
N GLU A 226 -3.74 -16.53 -13.71
CA GLU A 226 -2.52 -16.06 -14.37
C GLU A 226 -1.84 -14.94 -13.58
N GLY A 227 -2.64 -14.15 -12.86
CA GLY A 227 -2.19 -13.08 -11.99
C GLY A 227 -3.35 -12.46 -11.23
N ILE A 228 -3.02 -11.79 -10.13
CA ILE A 228 -3.95 -11.05 -9.30
C ILE A 228 -3.38 -9.63 -9.11
N GLN A 229 -4.23 -8.61 -9.24
CA GLN A 229 -3.92 -7.22 -8.97
C GLN A 229 -4.79 -6.73 -7.80
N ASP A 230 -4.23 -5.91 -6.92
CA ASP A 230 -5.00 -5.24 -5.89
C ASP A 230 -5.82 -4.07 -6.46
N LEU A 231 -6.83 -3.63 -5.71
CA LEU A 231 -7.54 -2.38 -6.01
C LEU A 231 -7.26 -1.36 -4.89
N GLY A 232 -6.36 -0.42 -5.18
CA GLY A 232 -6.11 0.75 -4.35
C GLY A 232 -6.62 2.04 -4.99
N ALA A 233 -5.70 3.00 -5.16
CA ALA A 233 -5.94 4.31 -5.75
C ALA A 233 -6.62 4.24 -7.12
N ALA A 234 -7.67 5.04 -7.34
CA ALA A 234 -8.47 5.04 -8.58
C ALA A 234 -9.14 3.68 -8.95
N GLY A 235 -9.15 2.70 -8.04
CA GLY A 235 -9.99 1.50 -8.11
C GLY A 235 -9.90 0.72 -9.43
N ILE A 236 -11.07 0.42 -10.00
CA ILE A 236 -11.22 -0.37 -11.24
C ILE A 236 -10.50 0.31 -12.41
N SER A 237 -10.54 1.65 -12.48
CA SER A 237 -9.85 2.39 -13.56
C SER A 237 -8.36 2.10 -13.58
N CYS A 238 -7.73 2.10 -12.40
CA CYS A 238 -6.30 1.82 -12.26
C CYS A 238 -6.01 0.38 -12.66
N ALA A 239 -6.63 -0.57 -11.95
CA ALA A 239 -6.40 -1.99 -12.13
C ALA A 239 -6.57 -2.45 -13.59
N THR A 240 -7.66 -2.05 -14.25
CA THR A 240 -7.92 -2.43 -15.65
C THR A 240 -6.92 -1.81 -16.62
N SER A 241 -6.53 -0.54 -16.41
CA SER A 241 -5.56 0.14 -17.28
C SER A 241 -4.14 -0.43 -17.15
N GLU A 242 -3.72 -0.77 -15.94
CA GLU A 242 -2.41 -1.36 -15.66
C GLU A 242 -2.33 -2.80 -16.19
N LEU A 243 -3.34 -3.62 -15.88
CA LEU A 243 -3.43 -4.99 -16.38
C LEU A 243 -3.43 -5.03 -17.92
N ALA A 244 -4.26 -4.21 -18.57
CA ALA A 244 -4.31 -4.14 -20.03
C ALA A 244 -3.01 -3.59 -20.65
N SER A 245 -2.31 -2.67 -19.96
CA SER A 245 -1.04 -2.11 -20.42
C SER A 245 0.14 -3.08 -20.28
N ASN A 246 0.14 -3.93 -19.25
CA ASN A 246 1.19 -4.92 -18.96
C ASN A 246 0.95 -6.27 -19.65
N GLY A 247 -0.26 -6.49 -20.19
CA GLY A 247 -0.71 -7.71 -20.85
C GLY A 247 -0.56 -7.72 -22.39
N ASP A 248 -1.47 -8.41 -23.07
CA ASP A 248 -1.50 -8.57 -24.54
C ASP A 248 -2.03 -7.33 -25.28
N GLY A 249 -2.34 -6.25 -24.56
CA GLY A 249 -2.60 -4.92 -25.12
C GLY A 249 -4.05 -4.46 -25.15
N GLY A 250 -5.03 -5.28 -24.76
CA GLY A 250 -6.44 -4.89 -24.73
C GLY A 250 -7.27 -5.58 -23.66
N MET A 251 -8.41 -4.98 -23.33
CA MET A 251 -9.34 -5.51 -22.34
C MET A 251 -10.74 -4.93 -22.59
N PHE A 252 -11.76 -5.78 -22.47
CA PHE A 252 -13.16 -5.38 -22.50
C PHE A 252 -13.78 -5.60 -21.14
N ILE A 253 -14.52 -4.61 -20.62
CA ILE A 253 -15.15 -4.62 -19.30
C ILE A 253 -16.61 -4.16 -19.41
N GLU A 254 -17.52 -4.93 -18.83
CA GLU A 254 -18.92 -4.54 -18.64
C GLU A 254 -19.12 -4.02 -17.22
N LEU A 255 -19.28 -2.70 -17.08
CA LEU A 255 -19.39 -2.05 -15.78
C LEU A 255 -20.67 -2.43 -15.02
N ASP A 256 -21.75 -2.80 -15.73
CA ASP A 256 -23.00 -3.31 -15.14
C ASP A 256 -22.81 -4.58 -14.31
N ARG A 257 -21.72 -5.31 -14.53
CA ARG A 257 -21.41 -6.54 -13.79
C ARG A 257 -20.72 -6.28 -12.45
N VAL A 258 -20.30 -5.05 -12.17
CA VAL A 258 -19.67 -4.74 -10.87
C VAL A 258 -20.70 -4.89 -9.75
N LEU A 259 -20.35 -5.64 -8.71
CA LEU A 259 -21.20 -5.78 -7.52
C LEU A 259 -21.17 -4.47 -6.73
N LEU A 260 -22.32 -3.82 -6.62
CA LEU A 260 -22.45 -2.54 -5.92
C LEU A 260 -23.04 -2.71 -4.52
N ARG A 261 -22.50 -1.95 -3.57
CA ARG A 261 -23.11 -1.73 -2.26
C ARG A 261 -24.21 -0.67 -2.34
N ASP A 262 -23.99 0.33 -3.20
CA ASP A 262 -24.95 1.38 -3.52
C ASP A 262 -25.30 1.31 -5.02
N PRO A 263 -26.54 0.94 -5.40
CA PRO A 263 -26.96 0.85 -6.79
C PRO A 263 -27.14 2.22 -7.48
N THR A 264 -27.02 3.33 -6.74
CA THR A 264 -27.20 4.70 -7.27
C THR A 264 -25.93 5.32 -7.83
N LEU A 265 -24.78 4.66 -7.66
CA LEU A 265 -23.49 5.15 -8.12
C LEU A 265 -23.48 5.39 -9.64
N THR A 266 -22.87 6.50 -10.06
CA THR A 266 -22.62 6.77 -11.48
C THR A 266 -21.45 5.94 -12.00
N ALA A 267 -21.28 5.87 -13.34
CA ALA A 267 -20.16 5.15 -13.94
C ALA A 267 -18.80 5.62 -13.41
N GLU A 268 -18.62 6.93 -13.29
CA GLU A 268 -17.38 7.54 -12.79
C GLU A 268 -17.12 7.16 -11.33
N GLU A 269 -18.16 7.14 -10.50
CA GLU A 269 -18.06 6.75 -9.10
C GLU A 269 -17.71 5.26 -8.95
N ILE A 270 -18.28 4.38 -9.77
CA ILE A 270 -17.93 2.94 -9.79
C ILE A 270 -16.46 2.76 -10.22
N LEU A 271 -16.06 3.43 -11.30
CA LEU A 271 -14.73 3.34 -11.89
C LEU A 271 -13.64 3.86 -10.95
N MET A 272 -13.91 4.93 -10.21
CA MET A 272 -12.95 5.61 -9.33
C MET A 272 -13.11 5.27 -7.84
N SER A 273 -14.06 4.40 -7.48
CA SER A 273 -14.26 3.97 -6.10
C SER A 273 -13.01 3.27 -5.56
N GLU A 274 -12.57 3.70 -4.40
CA GLU A 274 -11.44 3.15 -3.65
C GLU A 274 -11.95 2.34 -2.44
N SER A 275 -13.07 1.62 -2.63
CA SER A 275 -13.56 0.62 -1.65
C SER A 275 -12.48 -0.42 -1.39
N GLN A 276 -12.33 -0.82 -0.13
CA GLN A 276 -11.26 -1.70 0.33
C GLN A 276 -11.57 -3.18 0.07
N GLU A 277 -10.60 -4.05 0.36
CA GLU A 277 -10.71 -5.52 0.28
C GLU A 277 -11.22 -6.06 -1.07
N ARG A 278 -10.72 -5.50 -2.17
CA ARG A 278 -11.02 -5.94 -3.54
C ARG A 278 -9.75 -6.30 -4.28
N MET A 279 -9.85 -7.35 -5.08
CA MET A 279 -8.78 -7.83 -5.96
C MET A 279 -9.37 -8.11 -7.36
N MET A 280 -8.51 -8.09 -8.37
CA MET A 280 -8.85 -8.42 -9.75
C MET A 280 -7.96 -9.56 -10.23
N ALA A 281 -8.56 -10.64 -10.72
CA ALA A 281 -7.85 -11.81 -11.23
C ALA A 281 -8.01 -11.94 -12.75
N ILE A 282 -6.98 -12.49 -13.38
CA ILE A 282 -7.00 -12.97 -14.77
C ILE A 282 -7.08 -14.49 -14.74
N VAL A 283 -8.15 -15.06 -15.30
CA VAL A 283 -8.51 -16.48 -15.16
C VAL A 283 -8.71 -17.11 -16.52
N HIS A 284 -8.02 -18.22 -16.80
CA HIS A 284 -8.25 -18.95 -18.04
C HIS A 284 -9.67 -19.56 -18.06
N PRO A 285 -10.39 -19.55 -19.19
CA PRO A 285 -11.80 -19.99 -19.22
C PRO A 285 -12.05 -21.42 -18.74
N ASP A 286 -11.11 -22.35 -18.94
CA ASP A 286 -11.23 -23.74 -18.45
C ASP A 286 -11.02 -23.90 -16.94
N LYS A 287 -10.39 -22.92 -16.29
CA LYS A 287 -10.15 -22.85 -14.85
C LYS A 287 -11.24 -22.06 -14.10
N LEU A 288 -12.14 -21.38 -14.82
CA LEU A 288 -13.14 -20.50 -14.23
C LEU A 288 -14.05 -21.23 -13.21
N ASP A 289 -14.53 -22.43 -13.54
CA ASP A 289 -15.38 -23.19 -12.62
C ASP A 289 -14.65 -23.58 -11.33
N ALA A 290 -13.35 -23.91 -11.44
CA ALA A 290 -12.51 -24.21 -10.29
C ALA A 290 -12.21 -22.95 -9.46
N PHE A 291 -11.94 -21.82 -10.12
CA PHE A 291 -11.80 -20.51 -9.47
C PHE A 291 -13.05 -20.18 -8.65
N LEU A 292 -14.24 -20.28 -9.27
CA LEU A 292 -15.52 -20.00 -8.61
C LEU A 292 -15.81 -20.96 -7.44
N ALA A 293 -15.35 -22.21 -7.53
CA ALA A 293 -15.47 -23.16 -6.44
C ALA A 293 -14.59 -22.76 -5.23
N VAL A 294 -13.37 -22.28 -5.47
CA VAL A 294 -12.48 -21.78 -4.40
C VAL A 294 -13.04 -20.50 -3.77
N THR A 295 -13.47 -19.53 -4.57
CA THR A 295 -14.03 -18.29 -4.01
C THR A 295 -15.32 -18.54 -3.23
N ALA A 296 -16.18 -19.46 -3.70
CA ALA A 296 -17.38 -19.87 -2.96
C ALA A 296 -17.05 -20.61 -1.66
N LYS A 297 -16.00 -21.45 -1.63
CA LYS A 297 -15.53 -22.13 -0.41
C LYS A 297 -15.14 -21.13 0.68
N TRP A 298 -14.48 -20.04 0.29
CA TRP A 298 -14.07 -18.97 1.19
C TRP A 298 -15.14 -17.90 1.41
N ASP A 299 -16.36 -18.04 0.84
CA ASP A 299 -17.43 -17.05 0.93
C ASP A 299 -17.01 -15.66 0.41
N VAL A 300 -16.19 -15.64 -0.65
CA VAL A 300 -15.72 -14.43 -1.32
C VAL A 300 -16.58 -14.16 -2.54
N GLU A 301 -17.26 -13.01 -2.56
CA GLU A 301 -18.08 -12.60 -3.71
C GLU A 301 -17.21 -12.36 -4.95
N THR A 302 -17.73 -12.73 -6.12
CA THR A 302 -17.03 -12.61 -7.40
C THR A 302 -17.95 -12.11 -8.51
N SER A 303 -17.40 -11.40 -9.47
CA SER A 303 -18.07 -11.07 -10.73
C SER A 303 -17.11 -11.09 -11.92
N VAL A 304 -17.49 -11.80 -12.98
CA VAL A 304 -16.75 -11.84 -14.24
C VAL A 304 -17.12 -10.59 -15.04
N LEU A 305 -16.25 -9.58 -14.97
CA LEU A 305 -16.49 -8.27 -15.57
C LEU A 305 -16.30 -8.26 -17.09
N GLY A 306 -15.41 -9.12 -17.61
CA GLY A 306 -15.13 -9.15 -19.04
C GLY A 306 -13.97 -10.06 -19.40
N GLU A 307 -13.17 -9.66 -20.38
CA GLU A 307 -12.10 -10.48 -20.93
C GLU A 307 -10.90 -9.68 -21.47
N VAL A 308 -9.74 -10.34 -21.51
CA VAL A 308 -8.53 -9.86 -22.17
C VAL A 308 -8.72 -9.94 -23.68
N THR A 309 -8.34 -8.88 -24.41
CA THR A 309 -8.50 -8.80 -25.87
C THR A 309 -7.18 -8.45 -26.55
N ASP A 310 -7.08 -8.70 -27.86
CA ASP A 310 -5.94 -8.33 -28.72
C ASP A 310 -6.16 -7.02 -29.49
N THR A 311 -7.19 -6.26 -29.12
CA THR A 311 -7.61 -5.05 -29.86
C THR A 311 -6.65 -3.87 -29.71
N GLY A 312 -5.74 -3.90 -28.73
CA GLY A 312 -4.91 -2.74 -28.38
C GLY A 312 -5.65 -1.68 -27.56
N ARG A 313 -6.90 -1.93 -27.13
CA ARG A 313 -7.78 -0.95 -26.49
C ARG A 313 -8.32 -1.45 -25.15
N LEU A 314 -8.41 -0.54 -24.19
CA LEU A 314 -9.26 -0.71 -23.00
C LEU A 314 -10.63 -0.13 -23.35
N ILE A 315 -11.63 -1.01 -23.42
CA ILE A 315 -13.01 -0.69 -23.70
C ILE A 315 -13.84 -1.00 -22.46
N ILE A 316 -14.63 -0.02 -21.99
CA ILE A 316 -15.56 -0.20 -20.87
C ILE A 316 -16.94 0.24 -21.31
N ASP A 317 -17.90 -0.69 -21.23
CA ASP A 317 -19.30 -0.46 -21.53
C ASP A 317 -20.10 -0.28 -20.24
N TRP A 318 -21.09 0.59 -20.28
CA TRP A 318 -22.09 0.75 -19.21
C TRP A 318 -23.46 1.00 -19.80
N ARG A 319 -24.43 0.18 -19.40
CA ARG A 319 -25.83 0.23 -19.85
C ARG A 319 -25.98 0.19 -21.38
N GLY A 320 -25.10 -0.57 -22.03
CA GLY A 320 -25.07 -0.75 -23.48
C GLY A 320 -24.39 0.39 -24.26
N GLU A 321 -23.77 1.34 -23.58
CA GLU A 321 -23.02 2.45 -24.19
C GLU A 321 -21.52 2.31 -23.88
N GLU A 322 -20.66 2.56 -24.88
CA GLU A 322 -19.21 2.63 -24.70
C GLU A 322 -18.86 3.94 -23.98
N ILE A 323 -18.39 3.84 -22.73
CA ILE A 323 -18.05 5.01 -21.90
C ILE A 323 -16.54 5.27 -21.83
N VAL A 324 -15.72 4.24 -22.09
CA VAL A 324 -14.26 4.35 -22.16
C VAL A 324 -13.77 3.58 -23.37
N ASN A 325 -12.93 4.23 -24.17
CA ASN A 325 -12.20 3.60 -25.26
C ASN A 325 -10.86 4.32 -25.44
N VAL A 326 -9.81 3.72 -24.90
CA VAL A 326 -8.47 4.34 -24.83
C VAL A 326 -7.38 3.32 -25.10
N GLU A 327 -6.22 3.80 -25.51
CA GLU A 327 -4.99 3.01 -25.46
C GLU A 327 -4.57 2.84 -23.99
N PRO A 328 -4.50 1.63 -23.43
CA PRO A 328 -4.24 1.43 -21.99
C PRO A 328 -2.96 2.12 -21.52
N ARG A 329 -1.91 2.07 -22.35
CA ARG A 329 -0.60 2.68 -22.06
C ARG A 329 -0.66 4.19 -21.86
N THR A 330 -1.54 4.90 -22.59
CA THR A 330 -1.70 6.34 -22.44
C THR A 330 -2.26 6.72 -21.07
N VAL A 331 -3.02 5.82 -20.45
CA VAL A 331 -3.60 6.01 -19.12
C VAL A 331 -2.61 5.62 -18.03
N ALA A 332 -1.95 4.46 -18.17
CA ALA A 332 -1.13 3.87 -17.12
C ALA A 332 0.35 4.34 -17.12
N ILE A 333 0.99 4.46 -18.29
CA ILE A 333 2.46 4.60 -18.40
C ILE A 333 2.88 5.92 -19.02
N ASP A 334 2.25 6.31 -20.12
CA ASP A 334 2.71 7.38 -21.01
C ASP A 334 2.20 8.77 -20.58
N GLY A 335 1.86 8.91 -19.29
CA GLY A 335 1.53 10.19 -18.68
C GLY A 335 2.70 11.18 -18.69
N PRO A 336 2.43 12.48 -18.46
CA PRO A 336 3.46 13.51 -18.49
C PRO A 336 4.53 13.27 -17.43
N VAL A 337 5.78 13.57 -17.78
CA VAL A 337 6.92 13.58 -16.86
C VAL A 337 7.49 14.99 -16.81
N TYR A 338 7.61 15.55 -15.62
CA TYR A 338 8.02 16.94 -15.42
C TYR A 338 9.46 17.03 -14.94
N GLU A 339 10.26 17.78 -15.68
CA GLU A 339 11.54 18.30 -15.20
C GLU A 339 11.30 19.69 -14.61
N ARG A 340 11.11 19.72 -13.29
CA ARG A 340 10.87 20.99 -12.58
C ARG A 340 12.19 21.70 -12.31
N PRO A 341 12.25 23.04 -12.38
CA PRO A 341 13.43 23.78 -11.97
C PRO A 341 13.77 23.45 -10.50
N VAL A 342 15.01 23.01 -10.27
CA VAL A 342 15.55 22.77 -8.94
C VAL A 342 16.72 23.69 -8.68
N ALA A 343 16.84 24.17 -7.45
CA ALA A 343 17.95 24.97 -6.99
C ALA A 343 18.41 24.45 -5.63
N TYR A 344 19.72 24.38 -5.41
CA TYR A 344 20.27 24.06 -4.11
C TYR A 344 19.84 25.13 -3.09
N PRO A 345 19.20 24.77 -1.97
CA PRO A 345 18.78 25.75 -0.98
C PRO A 345 20.01 26.38 -0.32
N ALA A 346 20.17 27.70 -0.46
CA ALA A 346 21.36 28.40 0.04
C ALA A 346 21.55 28.29 1.57
N TRP A 347 20.50 27.97 2.32
CA TRP A 347 20.55 27.76 3.77
C TRP A 347 21.10 26.36 4.17
N LEU A 348 21.17 25.41 3.24
CA LEU A 348 21.50 24.02 3.55
C LEU A 348 22.95 23.85 4.02
N ASP A 349 23.89 24.60 3.45
CA ASP A 349 25.31 24.56 3.88
C ASP A 349 25.48 25.06 5.31
N ALA A 350 24.77 26.13 5.68
CA ALA A 350 24.80 26.67 7.03
C ALA A 350 24.21 25.65 8.02
N LEU A 351 23.08 25.01 7.68
CA LEU A 351 22.48 23.97 8.50
C LEU A 351 23.39 22.75 8.66
N GLN A 352 24.04 22.28 7.58
CA GLN A 352 24.97 21.15 7.65
C GLN A 352 26.23 21.46 8.46
N THR A 353 26.64 22.73 8.50
CA THR A 353 27.78 23.20 9.28
C THR A 353 27.41 23.42 10.76
N ASP A 354 26.11 23.59 11.07
CA ASP A 354 25.61 23.79 12.43
C ASP A 354 25.69 22.48 13.24
N SER A 355 26.86 22.25 13.82
CA SER A 355 27.19 21.04 14.56
C SER A 355 27.08 21.21 16.06
N ALA A 356 26.57 20.18 16.73
CA ALA A 356 26.59 20.07 18.19
C ALA A 356 28.02 20.12 18.79
N SER A 357 29.09 20.02 17.99
CA SER A 357 30.46 20.21 18.46
C SER A 357 30.74 21.63 18.98
N ALA A 358 29.98 22.63 18.52
CA ALA A 358 30.11 24.02 18.97
C ALA A 358 29.36 24.30 20.29
N LEU A 359 28.49 23.37 20.74
CA LEU A 359 27.75 23.53 21.97
C LEU A 359 28.68 23.38 23.19
N PRO A 360 28.52 24.21 24.24
CA PRO A 360 29.26 24.05 25.49
C PRO A 360 29.09 22.65 26.06
N ARG A 361 30.20 22.00 26.43
CA ARG A 361 30.18 20.70 27.12
C ARG A 361 30.44 20.93 28.59
N SER A 362 29.40 20.78 29.39
CA SER A 362 29.55 20.82 30.84
C SER A 362 30.20 19.56 31.36
N SER A 363 30.98 19.71 32.42
CA SER A 363 31.47 18.59 33.23
C SER A 363 30.87 18.62 34.64
N GLU A 364 29.96 19.58 34.90
CA GLU A 364 29.31 19.74 36.20
C GLU A 364 28.25 18.64 36.39
N PRO A 365 28.31 17.85 37.48
CA PRO A 365 27.38 16.73 37.69
C PRO A 365 25.91 17.12 37.68
N ALA A 366 25.57 18.33 38.18
CA ALA A 366 24.20 18.82 38.21
C ALA A 366 23.64 19.08 36.80
N GLU A 367 24.43 19.70 35.94
CA GLU A 367 24.04 19.99 34.56
C GLU A 367 23.99 18.72 33.71
N LEU A 368 24.94 17.81 33.88
CA LEU A 368 24.91 16.49 33.23
C LEU A 368 23.66 15.69 33.63
N ARG A 369 23.27 15.74 34.91
CA ARG A 369 22.02 15.12 35.38
C ARG A 369 20.80 15.75 34.72
N GLU A 370 20.75 17.07 34.61
CA GLU A 370 19.65 17.79 33.95
C GLU A 370 19.54 17.43 32.46
N GLN A 371 20.65 17.49 31.72
CA GLN A 371 20.71 17.12 30.31
C GLN A 371 20.31 15.66 30.08
N PHE A 372 20.78 14.73 30.94
CA PHE A 372 20.37 13.33 30.89
C PHE A 372 18.86 13.18 31.09
N LEU A 373 18.28 13.85 32.08
CA LEU A 373 16.84 13.81 32.33
C LEU A 373 16.04 14.44 31.19
N GLN A 374 16.55 15.49 30.55
CA GLN A 374 15.94 16.10 29.38
C GLN A 374 15.92 15.15 28.18
N LEU A 375 17.05 14.47 27.91
CA LEU A 375 17.13 13.47 26.85
C LEU A 375 16.22 12.28 27.15
N HIS A 376 16.27 11.75 28.37
CA HIS A 376 15.46 10.61 28.78
C HIS A 376 13.95 10.92 28.78
N GLY A 377 13.57 12.15 29.12
CA GLY A 377 12.19 12.63 29.07
C GLY A 377 11.74 13.10 27.68
N SER A 378 12.63 13.12 26.68
CA SER A 378 12.28 13.51 25.31
C SER A 378 11.35 12.47 24.69
N PRO A 379 10.21 12.87 24.09
CA PRO A 379 9.31 11.96 23.38
C PRO A 379 9.99 11.11 22.32
N ASN A 380 11.05 11.64 21.69
CA ASN A 380 11.76 10.97 20.62
C ASN A 380 12.74 9.89 21.14
N LEU A 381 13.19 10.00 22.39
CA LEU A 381 14.12 9.04 23.01
C LEU A 381 13.47 8.16 24.09
N ALA A 382 12.33 8.58 24.62
CA ALA A 382 11.57 7.84 25.60
C ALA A 382 11.03 6.53 25.01
N SER A 383 10.66 5.62 25.91
CA SER A 383 10.12 4.31 25.53
C SER A 383 8.89 4.45 24.63
N LYS A 384 8.85 3.62 23.58
CA LYS A 384 7.72 3.51 22.66
C LYS A 384 6.72 2.42 23.07
N THR A 385 6.86 1.85 24.28
CA THR A 385 6.01 0.77 24.81
C THR A 385 4.51 1.05 24.68
N TRP A 386 4.05 2.29 24.88
CA TRP A 386 2.62 2.60 24.73
C TRP A 386 2.08 2.32 23.31
N ILE A 387 2.92 2.53 22.28
CA ILE A 387 2.60 2.22 20.88
C ILE A 387 2.70 0.71 20.66
N THR A 388 3.85 0.13 21.01
CA THR A 388 4.16 -1.26 20.65
C THR A 388 3.36 -2.29 21.45
N ASP A 389 2.86 -1.97 22.64
CA ASP A 389 1.97 -2.84 23.40
C ASP A 389 0.53 -2.91 22.83
N GLN A 390 0.18 -2.05 21.86
CA GLN A 390 -1.09 -2.16 21.14
C GLN A 390 -1.03 -3.23 20.04
N TYR A 391 0.16 -3.66 19.64
CA TYR A 391 0.36 -4.56 18.52
C TYR A 391 0.63 -5.97 19.00
N ASP A 392 0.04 -6.95 18.32
CA ASP A 392 0.50 -8.32 18.43
C ASP A 392 1.93 -8.42 17.86
N ARG A 393 2.75 -9.26 18.49
CA ARG A 393 4.13 -9.55 18.06
C ARG A 393 4.45 -11.05 18.06
N TYR A 394 3.48 -11.91 18.34
CA TYR A 394 3.67 -13.35 18.56
C TYR A 394 2.84 -14.26 17.65
N VAL A 395 1.76 -13.75 17.06
CA VAL A 395 0.87 -14.51 16.18
C VAL A 395 1.68 -15.13 15.04
N GLY A 396 1.37 -16.38 14.72
CA GLY A 396 2.15 -17.21 13.80
C GLY A 396 3.39 -17.88 14.41
N GLY A 397 3.80 -17.52 15.63
CA GLY A 397 4.86 -18.21 16.38
C GLY A 397 6.30 -17.95 15.90
N ASN A 398 6.47 -17.28 14.77
CA ASN A 398 7.75 -17.19 14.06
C ASN A 398 8.60 -15.96 14.41
N THR A 399 8.08 -15.00 15.19
CA THR A 399 8.85 -13.83 15.62
C THR A 399 10.00 -14.23 16.52
N ALA A 400 11.24 -14.00 16.05
CA ALA A 400 12.45 -14.21 16.82
C ALA A 400 12.90 -12.93 17.54
N LEU A 401 12.79 -11.77 16.86
CA LEU A 401 13.09 -10.45 17.41
C LEU A 401 11.97 -9.47 17.02
N SER A 402 11.64 -8.58 17.94
CA SER A 402 10.68 -7.48 17.77
C SER A 402 11.03 -6.40 18.80
N PHE A 403 10.19 -5.40 19.03
CA PHE A 403 10.45 -4.40 20.07
C PHE A 403 10.72 -5.07 21.44
N PRO A 404 11.83 -4.73 22.15
CA PRO A 404 12.69 -3.55 21.97
C PRO A 404 14.00 -3.78 21.20
N ASP A 405 14.13 -4.86 20.43
CA ASP A 405 15.33 -5.14 19.63
C ASP A 405 15.54 -4.10 18.51
N ASP A 406 16.79 -3.96 18.04
CA ASP A 406 17.17 -2.98 16.99
C ASP A 406 16.63 -3.32 15.59
N GLY A 407 15.95 -4.46 15.43
CA GLY A 407 15.34 -4.88 14.17
C GLY A 407 14.38 -6.06 14.35
N GLY A 408 13.34 -6.10 13.51
CA GLY A 408 12.40 -7.22 13.46
C GLY A 408 13.00 -8.43 12.76
N MET A 409 12.77 -9.62 13.32
CA MET A 409 13.23 -10.89 12.73
C MET A 409 12.12 -11.93 12.79
N ILE A 410 11.79 -12.49 11.63
CA ILE A 410 10.85 -13.61 11.47
C ILE A 410 11.62 -14.83 10.98
N ARG A 411 11.30 -15.99 11.53
CA ARG A 411 11.75 -17.29 11.02
C ARG A 411 10.88 -17.69 9.81
N VAL A 412 11.51 -18.00 8.69
CA VAL A 412 10.81 -18.27 7.41
C VAL A 412 10.29 -19.70 7.33
N ASP A 413 10.93 -20.64 8.02
CA ASP A 413 10.55 -22.04 8.07
C ASP A 413 10.72 -22.56 9.52
N GLU A 414 9.74 -23.31 10.01
CA GLU A 414 9.72 -24.04 11.29
C GLU A 414 9.37 -25.53 11.09
N SER A 415 9.56 -26.11 9.90
CA SER A 415 9.46 -27.57 9.80
C SER A 415 10.22 -28.31 10.91
#